data_AF-Q01NY4-F1
#
_entry.id   AF-Q01NY4-F1
#
_cell.length_a   1.000
_cell.length_b   1.000
_cell.length_c   1.000
_cell.angle_alpha   90.00
_cell.angle_beta   90.00
_cell.angle_gamma   90.00
#
_symmetry.space_group_name_H-M   'P 1'
#
loop_
_entity.id
_entity.type
_entity.pdbx_description
1 polymer ?
#
loop_
_entity_poly.entity_id
_entity_poly.type
_entity_poly.pdbx_seq_one_letter_code
_entity_poly.pdbx_strand_id
1 'polypeptide(L)'
;MGPLEPRHLVGRIFGTDWTVANVAKLLKFNAARGMVRSGPATGGRLVIQANYLRTVSARHLPSGAVVTFTCEEEGNFWHAAICFADLNQYLPWNAAAAEEWLAALFGADRPRLQESVEAGGVVHHFKLPA
;
A
#
# COMPACT_ATOMS: atom_id res chain seq x y z
N MET A 1 -10.70 -0.08 24.22
CA MET A 1 -10.21 -0.14 22.82
C MET A 1 -11.30 -0.82 22.01
N GLY A 2 -11.93 -0.12 21.07
CA GLY A 2 -12.86 -0.77 20.15
C GLY A 2 -12.09 -1.67 19.17
N PRO A 3 -12.72 -2.70 18.59
CA PRO A 3 -12.11 -3.48 17.53
C PRO A 3 -11.67 -2.51 16.41
N LEU A 4 -10.47 -2.72 15.87
CA LEU A 4 -10.05 -2.08 14.63
C LEU A 4 -10.97 -2.60 13.53
N GLU A 5 -12.12 -1.96 13.34
CA GLU A 5 -12.99 -2.18 12.19
C GLU A 5 -12.10 -2.20 10.94
N PRO A 6 -12.26 -3.17 10.01
CA PRO A 6 -11.50 -3.22 8.77
C PRO A 6 -11.87 -1.99 7.92
N ARG A 7 -11.28 -0.84 8.25
CA ARG A 7 -11.57 0.44 7.63
C ARG A 7 -10.96 0.42 6.24
N HIS A 8 -11.87 0.21 5.29
CA HIS A 8 -11.76 0.55 3.88
C HIS A 8 -10.68 -0.22 3.12
N LEU A 9 -11.15 -1.28 2.47
CA LEU A 9 -10.64 -1.82 1.21
C LEU A 9 -10.53 -0.73 0.15
N VAL A 10 -9.54 0.14 0.29
CA VAL A 10 -9.20 1.08 -0.77
C VAL A 10 -8.45 0.26 -1.80
N GLY A 11 -9.01 0.12 -3.00
CA GLY A 11 -8.31 -0.49 -4.12
C GLY A 11 -8.96 -1.73 -4.73
N ARG A 12 -8.29 -2.25 -5.75
CA ARG A 12 -8.77 -3.40 -6.52
C ARG A 12 -8.42 -4.71 -5.81
N ILE A 13 -9.29 -5.71 -5.95
CA ILE A 13 -9.06 -7.07 -5.45
C ILE A 13 -8.57 -7.92 -6.61
N PHE A 14 -7.44 -8.62 -6.41
CA PHE A 14 -6.79 -9.48 -7.38
C PHE A 14 -6.78 -10.93 -6.90
N GLY A 15 -7.17 -11.84 -7.80
CA GLY A 15 -7.19 -13.28 -7.57
C GLY A 15 -5.89 -13.95 -8.01
N THR A 16 -5.94 -15.27 -8.19
CA THR A 16 -4.81 -16.12 -8.60
C THR A 16 -4.34 -15.88 -10.03
N ASP A 17 -5.12 -15.15 -10.83
CA ASP A 17 -4.79 -14.74 -12.20
C ASP A 17 -3.75 -13.61 -12.26
N TRP A 18 -3.46 -12.95 -11.13
CA TRP A 18 -2.45 -11.92 -11.02
C TRP A 18 -1.34 -12.35 -10.08
N THR A 19 -0.08 -12.24 -10.53
CA THR A 19 1.09 -12.42 -9.67
C THR A 19 1.38 -11.13 -8.90
N VAL A 20 2.07 -11.24 -7.75
CA VAL A 20 2.57 -10.10 -6.97
C VAL A 20 3.34 -9.12 -7.86
N ALA A 21 4.22 -9.64 -8.73
CA ALA A 21 4.98 -8.81 -9.67
C ALA A 21 4.10 -8.01 -10.64
N ASN A 22 3.02 -8.60 -11.16
CA ASN A 22 2.10 -7.92 -12.07
C ASN A 22 1.28 -6.84 -11.35
N VAL A 23 0.80 -7.12 -10.14
CA VAL A 23 0.10 -6.12 -9.32
C VAL A 23 1.05 -4.98 -8.95
N ALA A 24 2.27 -5.29 -8.49
CA ALA A 24 3.28 -4.29 -8.16
C ALA A 24 3.64 -3.39 -9.36
N LYS A 25 3.75 -3.95 -10.58
CA LYS A 25 3.93 -3.16 -11.81
C LYS A 25 2.78 -2.17 -12.03
N LEU A 26 1.53 -2.60 -11.87
CA LEU A 26 0.36 -1.74 -12.01
C LEU A 26 0.33 -0.63 -10.96
N LEU A 27 0.64 -0.97 -9.70
CA LEU A 27 0.70 0.02 -8.61
C LEU A 27 1.77 1.08 -8.88
N LYS A 28 2.98 0.67 -9.27
CA LYS A 28 4.06 1.60 -9.65
C LYS A 28 3.66 2.51 -10.80
N PHE A 29 3.06 1.94 -11.84
CA PHE A 29 2.57 2.72 -12.98
C PHE A 29 1.54 3.76 -12.57
N ASN A 30 0.59 3.41 -11.69
CA ASN A 30 -0.42 4.35 -11.21
C ASN A 30 0.18 5.41 -10.27
N ALA A 31 1.09 5.01 -9.39
CA ALA A 31 1.77 5.89 -8.45
C ALA A 31 2.65 6.93 -9.16
N ALA A 32 3.26 6.58 -10.30
CA ALA A 32 4.03 7.53 -11.11
C ALA A 32 3.17 8.60 -11.80
N ARG A 33 1.85 8.44 -11.85
CA ARG A 33 0.92 9.36 -12.55
C ARG A 33 0.34 10.45 -11.66
N GLY A 34 0.68 10.47 -10.37
CA GLY A 34 0.20 11.48 -9.43
C GLY A 34 0.86 11.32 -8.07
N MET A 35 0.68 12.31 -7.20
CA MET A 35 1.28 12.30 -5.87
C MET A 35 0.21 12.50 -4.79
N VAL A 36 0.44 11.91 -3.62
CA VAL A 36 -0.31 12.23 -2.42
C VAL A 36 0.21 13.56 -1.89
N ARG A 37 -0.71 14.52 -1.75
CA ARG A 37 -0.41 15.80 -1.11
C ARG A 37 -0.67 15.73 0.37
N SER A 38 0.19 16.36 1.16
CA SER A 38 -0.02 16.53 2.59
C SER A 38 -1.13 17.55 2.90
N GLY A 39 -1.70 17.41 4.09
CA GLY A 39 -2.74 18.31 4.61
C GLY A 39 -4.18 17.94 4.23
N PRO A 40 -5.17 18.53 4.92
CA PRO A 40 -6.58 18.19 4.77
C PRO A 40 -7.09 18.46 3.36
N ALA A 41 -7.70 17.45 2.72
CA ALA A 41 -8.41 17.62 1.46
C ALA A 41 -9.89 17.89 1.69
N THR A 42 -10.40 18.93 1.04
CA THR A 42 -11.82 19.34 1.10
C THR A 42 -12.41 19.46 -0.32
N GLY A 43 -13.73 19.36 -0.43
CA GLY A 43 -14.45 19.49 -1.70
C GLY A 43 -13.93 18.55 -2.79
N GLY A 44 -13.79 19.06 -4.02
CA GLY A 44 -13.31 18.26 -5.16
C GLY A 44 -11.92 17.63 -4.97
N ARG A 45 -11.07 18.21 -4.11
CA ARG A 45 -9.74 17.66 -3.80
C ARG A 45 -9.83 16.33 -3.05
N LEU A 46 -10.82 16.18 -2.17
CA LEU A 46 -11.06 14.93 -1.45
C LEU A 46 -11.41 13.79 -2.42
N VAL A 47 -12.25 14.07 -3.42
CA VAL A 47 -12.65 13.10 -4.44
C VAL A 47 -11.46 12.67 -5.30
N ILE A 48 -10.62 13.62 -5.71
CA ILE A 48 -9.41 13.34 -6.49
C ILE A 48 -8.45 12.47 -5.69
N GLN A 49 -8.20 12.80 -4.42
CA GLN A 49 -7.30 12.02 -3.57
C GLN A 49 -7.84 10.61 -3.29
N ALA A 50 -9.14 10.47 -3.05
CA ALA A 50 -9.78 9.16 -2.88
C ALA A 50 -9.70 8.31 -4.15
N ASN A 51 -9.89 8.92 -5.33
CA ASN A 51 -9.76 8.23 -6.61
C ASN A 51 -8.31 7.80 -6.88
N TYR A 52 -7.34 8.66 -6.57
CA TYR A 52 -5.92 8.30 -6.65
C TYR A 52 -5.60 7.12 -5.72
N LEU A 53 -5.99 7.19 -4.45
CA LEU A 53 -5.75 6.10 -3.49
C LEU A 53 -6.36 4.77 -3.98
N ARG A 54 -7.53 4.78 -4.61
CA ARG A 54 -8.13 3.58 -5.21
C ARG A 54 -7.31 2.95 -6.34
N THR A 55 -6.51 3.71 -7.10
CA THR A 55 -5.72 3.15 -8.21
C THR A 55 -4.36 2.65 -7.74
N VAL A 56 -3.85 3.18 -6.63
CA VAL A 56 -2.55 2.85 -6.06
C VAL A 56 -2.62 1.89 -4.87
N SER A 57 -3.81 1.37 -4.58
CA SER A 57 -4.03 0.35 -3.57
C SER A 57 -4.59 -0.95 -4.18
N ALA A 58 -4.25 -2.07 -3.56
CA ALA A 58 -4.63 -3.41 -3.99
C ALA A 58 -4.81 -4.35 -2.81
N ARG A 59 -5.72 -5.32 -2.95
CA ARG A 59 -5.77 -6.55 -2.16
C ARG A 59 -5.44 -7.72 -3.07
N HIS A 60 -4.46 -8.53 -2.69
CA HIS A 60 -4.05 -9.72 -3.43
C HIS A 60 -4.39 -10.97 -2.62
N LEU A 61 -5.46 -11.65 -3.03
CA LEU A 61 -6.03 -12.79 -2.30
C LEU A 61 -5.03 -13.93 -2.11
N PRO A 62 -4.20 -14.32 -3.10
CA PRO A 62 -3.26 -15.44 -2.93
C PRO A 62 -2.22 -15.20 -1.83
N SER A 63 -1.73 -13.96 -1.67
CA SER A 63 -0.76 -13.63 -0.62
C SER A 63 -1.41 -13.08 0.66
N GLY A 64 -2.73 -12.86 0.66
CA GLY A 64 -3.46 -12.20 1.75
C GLY A 64 -3.08 -10.73 1.99
N ALA A 65 -2.32 -10.11 1.08
CA ALA A 65 -1.74 -8.79 1.29
C ALA A 65 -2.73 -7.69 0.87
N VAL A 66 -2.81 -6.64 1.68
CA VAL A 66 -3.40 -5.34 1.32
C VAL A 66 -2.27 -4.34 1.26
N VAL A 67 -2.09 -3.72 0.10
CA VAL A 67 -0.93 -2.89 -0.24
C VAL A 67 -1.41 -1.58 -0.80
N THR A 68 -0.83 -0.48 -0.33
CA THR A 68 -0.93 0.85 -0.93
C THR A 68 0.46 1.32 -1.30
N PHE A 69 0.68 1.78 -2.52
CA PHE A 69 1.99 2.24 -2.99
C PHE A 69 1.89 3.62 -3.62
N THR A 70 2.42 4.64 -2.96
CA THR A 70 2.23 6.04 -3.35
C THR A 70 3.57 6.75 -3.55
N CYS A 71 3.50 7.88 -4.25
CA CYS A 71 4.55 8.89 -4.23
C CYS A 71 4.03 10.09 -3.42
N GLU A 72 4.73 10.50 -2.37
CA GLU A 72 4.35 11.68 -1.57
C GLU A 72 5.03 12.95 -2.12
N GLU A 73 4.24 14.01 -2.29
CA GLU A 73 4.69 15.29 -2.86
C GLU A 73 5.67 16.00 -1.91
N GLU A 74 5.37 15.98 -0.60
CA GLU A 74 6.22 16.59 0.41
C GLU A 74 7.41 15.66 0.70
N GLY A 75 8.63 16.12 0.39
CA GLY A 75 9.85 15.33 0.63
C GLY A 75 10.18 14.31 -0.46
N ASN A 76 9.39 14.22 -1.53
CA ASN A 76 9.63 13.39 -2.72
C ASN A 76 10.05 11.96 -2.36
N PHE A 77 9.16 11.18 -1.76
CA PHE A 77 9.47 9.81 -1.36
C PHE A 77 8.43 8.81 -1.86
N TRP A 78 8.89 7.60 -2.13
CA TRP A 78 8.03 6.46 -2.38
C TRP A 78 7.62 5.85 -1.05
N HIS A 79 6.34 5.54 -0.93
CA HIS A 79 5.76 4.99 0.29
C HIS A 79 4.96 3.73 -0.05
N ALA A 80 5.23 2.64 0.69
CA ALA A 80 4.37 1.47 0.71
C ALA A 80 3.76 1.29 2.10
N ALA A 81 2.46 1.07 2.18
CA ALA A 81 1.80 0.54 3.37
C ALA A 81 1.33 -0.88 3.08
N ILE A 82 1.74 -1.83 3.92
CA ILE A 82 1.42 -3.26 3.77
C ILE A 82 0.80 -3.76 5.07
N CYS A 83 -0.32 -4.46 4.94
CA CYS A 83 -0.85 -5.32 5.99
C CYS A 83 -1.39 -6.62 5.39
N PHE A 84 -1.69 -7.60 6.24
CA PHE A 84 -2.32 -8.84 5.82
C PHE A 84 -3.74 -8.90 6.35
N ALA A 85 -4.69 -9.24 5.49
CA ALA A 85 -6.10 -9.31 5.84
C ALA A 85 -6.84 -10.23 4.89
N ASP A 86 -7.80 -10.98 5.45
CA ASP A 86 -8.84 -11.61 4.65
C ASP A 86 -10.03 -10.64 4.47
N LEU A 87 -11.17 -11.15 4.02
CA LEU A 87 -12.38 -10.33 3.82
C LEU A 87 -12.98 -9.79 5.12
N ASN A 88 -12.68 -10.40 6.26
CA ASN A 88 -13.36 -10.19 7.54
C ASN A 88 -12.43 -9.64 8.64
N GLN A 89 -11.13 -9.95 8.58
CA GLN A 89 -10.19 -9.66 9.67
C GLN A 89 -8.77 -9.43 9.17
N TYR A 90 -7.96 -8.80 10.03
CA TYR A 90 -6.52 -8.77 9.88
C TYR A 90 -5.91 -10.14 10.17
N LEU A 91 -4.87 -10.47 9.40
CA LEU A 91 -4.09 -11.69 9.55
C LEU A 91 -2.74 -11.34 10.19
N PRO A 92 -2.06 -12.33 10.80
CA PRO A 92 -0.70 -12.14 11.30
C PRO A 92 0.27 -11.68 10.20
N TRP A 93 1.31 -10.95 10.60
CA TRP A 93 2.37 -10.52 9.68
C TRP A 93 3.04 -11.72 9.02
N ASN A 94 3.02 -11.76 7.68
CA ASN A 94 3.68 -12.78 6.88
C ASN A 94 4.96 -12.19 6.28
N ALA A 95 6.10 -12.44 6.93
CA ALA A 95 7.40 -11.90 6.52
C ALA A 95 7.81 -12.34 5.11
N ALA A 96 7.51 -13.58 4.70
CA ALA A 96 7.87 -14.09 3.38
C ALA A 96 7.08 -13.40 2.26
N ALA A 97 5.76 -13.28 2.44
CA ALA A 97 4.92 -12.56 1.49
C ALA A 97 5.27 -11.07 1.48
N ALA A 98 5.54 -10.47 2.64
CA ALA A 98 5.95 -9.07 2.72
C ALA A 98 7.23 -8.82 1.94
N GLU A 99 8.23 -9.70 2.07
CA GLU A 99 9.48 -9.57 1.31
C GLU A 99 9.26 -9.71 -0.19
N GLU A 100 8.39 -10.62 -0.65
CA GLU A 100 8.01 -10.72 -2.06
C GLU A 100 7.41 -9.40 -2.59
N TRP A 101 6.52 -8.77 -1.82
CA TRP A 101 5.93 -7.49 -2.15
C TRP A 101 6.95 -6.36 -2.18
N LEU A 102 7.82 -6.27 -1.18
CA LEU A 102 8.84 -5.24 -1.10
C LEU A 102 9.87 -5.37 -2.23
N ALA A 103 10.30 -6.59 -2.55
CA ALA A 103 11.17 -6.86 -3.69
C ALA A 103 10.48 -6.48 -5.01
N ALA A 104 9.19 -6.76 -5.18
CA ALA A 104 8.46 -6.42 -6.40
C ALA A 104 8.24 -4.89 -6.56
N LEU A 105 8.02 -4.17 -5.46
CA LEU A 105 7.79 -2.73 -5.45
C LEU A 105 9.10 -1.93 -5.57
N PHE A 106 10.12 -2.26 -4.77
CA PHE A 106 11.32 -1.45 -4.65
C PHE A 106 12.55 -2.06 -5.32
N GLY A 107 12.53 -3.36 -5.66
CA GLY A 107 13.64 -4.02 -6.33
C GLY A 107 14.95 -3.88 -5.56
N ALA A 108 15.97 -3.35 -6.23
CA ALA A 108 17.31 -3.16 -5.66
C ALA A 108 17.35 -2.14 -4.51
N ASP A 109 16.37 -1.25 -4.40
CA ASP A 109 16.30 -0.25 -3.32
C ASP A 109 15.74 -0.82 -2.01
N ARG A 110 15.34 -2.09 -1.98
CA ARG A 110 14.84 -2.78 -0.79
C ARG A 110 15.68 -2.57 0.49
N PRO A 111 17.04 -2.60 0.46
CA PRO A 111 17.86 -2.40 1.66
C PRO A 111 17.88 -0.95 2.18
N ARG A 112 17.44 0.02 1.37
CA ARG A 112 17.42 1.45 1.71
C ARG A 112 16.11 1.88 2.37
N LEU A 113 15.12 0.99 2.40
CA LEU A 113 13.80 1.30 2.96
C LEU A 113 13.86 1.52 4.47
N GLN A 114 13.19 2.57 4.90
CA GLN A 114 12.93 2.81 6.32
C GLN A 114 11.58 2.22 6.67
N GLU A 115 11.57 1.30 7.63
CA GLU A 115 10.36 0.67 8.14
C GLU A 115 9.85 1.40 9.38
N SER A 116 8.55 1.64 9.44
CA SER A 116 7.84 2.10 10.64
C SER A 116 6.50 1.39 10.74
N VAL A 117 6.10 1.02 11.95
CA VAL A 117 4.86 0.26 12.17
C VAL A 117 3.82 1.16 12.81
N GLU A 118 2.58 1.11 12.33
CA GLU A 118 1.47 1.88 12.90
C GLU A 118 1.16 1.44 14.34
N ALA A 119 0.61 2.36 15.14
CA ALA A 119 0.09 2.08 16.48
C ALA A 119 -1.03 1.02 16.41
N GLY A 120 -0.65 -0.24 16.62
CA GLY A 120 -1.51 -1.41 16.42
C GLY A 120 -0.74 -2.62 15.91
N GLY A 121 0.44 -2.43 15.31
CA GLY A 121 1.32 -3.53 14.90
C GLY A 121 0.88 -4.27 13.63
N VAL A 122 -0.16 -3.80 12.95
CA VAL A 122 -0.79 -4.52 11.83
C VAL A 122 -0.37 -3.97 10.47
N VAL A 123 -0.16 -2.66 10.38
CA VAL A 123 0.23 -1.97 9.15
C VAL A 123 1.68 -1.55 9.25
N HIS A 124 2.47 -2.01 8.29
CA HIS A 124 3.88 -1.68 8.16
C HIS A 124 4.04 -0.67 7.02
N HIS A 125 4.70 0.44 7.32
CA HIS A 125 5.00 1.51 6.38
C HIS A 125 6.47 1.45 6.00
N PHE A 126 6.74 1.51 4.70
CA PHE A 126 8.08 1.49 4.12
C PHE A 126 8.27 2.74 3.29
N LYS A 127 9.29 3.54 3.61
CA LYS A 127 9.60 4.78 2.90
C LYS A 127 10.96 4.71 2.22
N LEU A 128 11.02 5.19 0.99
CA LEU A 128 12.24 5.40 0.22
C LEU A 128 12.33 6.87 -0.20
N PRO A 129 13.30 7.65 0.32
CA PRO A 129 13.61 8.96 -0.24
C PRO A 129 13.99 8.80 -1.71
N ALA A 130 13.36 9.58 -2.61
CA ALA A 130 13.72 9.58 -4.02
C ALA A 130 15.07 10.26 -4.28
#